data_AF-A0A0F8YZT3-F1
#
_entry.id   AF-A0A0F8YZT3-F1
#
_cell.length_a   1.000
_cell.length_b   1.000
_cell.length_c   1.000
_cell.angle_alpha   90.00
_cell.angle_beta   90.00
_cell.angle_gamma   90.00
#
_symmetry.space_group_name_H-M   'P 1'
#
loop_
_entity.id
_entity.type
_entity.pdbx_description
1 polymer ?
#
loop_
_entity_poly.entity_id
_entity_poly.type
_entity_poly.pdbx_seq_one_letter_code
_entity_poly.pdbx_strand_id
1 'polypeptide(L)'
;MTVESRLKDVEDRLQNLRNADRLQGRRFSAEKPSDGAVPVWSAAGAKWEPQTRPTRKMPMSILSTPSHGADANISFPDGSTTRLHSAAPVPSDWISGTDLTLIAHVHKAGASVEVAVMLSYIAAQSTGEAFSYNIENAASFNPNIPASNVVITMERTITGTDVSAGEYIEWVLRRQGNSGADTLNEVLFVDSVWLEYTAFF
;
A
#
# COMPACT_ATOMS: atom_id res chain seq x y z
N MET A 1 -56.55 2.39 -22.98
CA MET A 1 -55.15 2.63 -23.39
C MET A 1 -55.13 2.76 -24.90
N THR A 2 -54.73 3.90 -25.44
CA THR A 2 -54.70 4.17 -26.89
C THR A 2 -53.35 3.75 -27.49
N VAL A 3 -53.27 3.61 -28.82
CA VAL A 3 -52.00 3.36 -29.53
C VAL A 3 -50.99 4.47 -29.23
N GLU A 4 -51.44 5.73 -29.24
CA GLU A 4 -50.61 6.90 -28.93
C GLU A 4 -50.00 6.82 -27.53
N SER A 5 -50.81 6.46 -26.52
CA SER A 5 -50.31 6.31 -25.14
C SER A 5 -49.26 5.20 -25.01
N ARG A 6 -49.37 4.13 -25.79
CA ARG A 6 -48.38 3.03 -25.81
C ARG A 6 -47.11 3.45 -26.52
N LEU A 7 -47.21 4.23 -27.60
CA LEU A 7 -46.05 4.71 -28.34
C LEU A 7 -45.21 5.66 -27.47
N LYS A 8 -45.87 6.58 -26.77
CA LYS A 8 -45.23 7.52 -25.85
C LYS A 8 -44.47 6.79 -24.73
N ASP A 9 -45.09 5.79 -24.11
CA ASP A 9 -44.47 4.98 -23.06
C ASP A 9 -43.22 4.23 -23.58
N VAL A 10 -43.30 3.67 -24.79
CA VAL A 10 -42.16 3.01 -25.43
C VAL A 10 -41.02 3.98 -25.70
N GLU A 11 -41.31 5.18 -26.22
CA GLU A 11 -40.30 6.21 -26.47
C GLU A 11 -39.60 6.65 -25.18
N ASP A 12 -40.36 6.92 -24.12
CA ASP A 12 -39.81 7.31 -22.82
C ASP A 12 -38.91 6.21 -22.25
N ARG A 13 -39.33 4.95 -22.36
CA ARG A 13 -38.54 3.81 -21.94
C ARG A 13 -37.24 3.67 -22.72
N LEU A 14 -37.27 3.86 -24.05
CA LEU A 14 -36.07 3.80 -24.89
C LEU A 14 -35.09 4.93 -24.59
N GLN A 15 -35.60 6.12 -24.28
CA GLN A 15 -34.78 7.27 -23.91
C GLN A 15 -34.12 7.06 -22.54
N ASN A 16 -34.85 6.52 -21.58
CA ASN A 16 -34.30 6.16 -20.28
C ASN A 16 -33.21 5.09 -20.39
N LEU A 17 -33.39 4.07 -21.23
CA LEU A 17 -32.37 3.06 -21.49
C LEU A 17 -31.11 3.67 -22.14
N ARG A 18 -31.28 4.58 -23.10
CA ARG A 18 -30.15 5.31 -23.71
C ARG A 18 -29.39 6.17 -22.72
N ASN A 19 -30.07 6.74 -21.73
CA ASN A 19 -29.42 7.56 -20.71
C ASN A 19 -28.70 6.67 -19.67
N ALA A 20 -29.24 5.48 -19.40
CA ALA A 20 -28.64 4.53 -18.47
C ALA A 20 -27.42 3.79 -19.06
N ASP A 21 -27.40 3.51 -20.36
CA ASP A 21 -26.32 2.75 -21.02
C ASP A 21 -25.15 3.63 -21.51
N ARG A 22 -25.20 4.95 -21.28
CA ARG A 22 -24.23 5.90 -21.81
C ARG A 22 -23.72 6.90 -20.78
N LEU A 23 -22.44 7.22 -20.93
CA LEU A 23 -21.81 8.36 -20.29
C LEU A 23 -21.29 9.28 -21.40
N GLN A 24 -21.66 10.58 -21.34
CA GLN A 24 -21.31 11.57 -22.36
C GLN A 24 -21.72 11.16 -23.79
N GLY A 25 -22.89 10.53 -23.93
CA GLY A 25 -23.42 10.05 -25.22
C GLY A 25 -22.71 8.82 -25.78
N ARG A 26 -21.73 8.25 -25.08
CA ARG A 26 -20.97 7.05 -25.48
C ARG A 26 -21.37 5.85 -24.64
N ARG A 27 -21.46 4.67 -25.26
CA ARG A 27 -21.90 3.43 -24.60
C ARG A 27 -20.84 2.88 -23.65
N PHE A 28 -21.29 2.16 -22.61
CA PHE A 28 -20.43 1.26 -21.85
C PHE A 28 -20.15 -0.05 -22.61
N SER A 29 -19.01 -0.68 -22.32
CA SER A 29 -18.70 -2.05 -22.74
C SER A 29 -19.66 -3.03 -22.06
N ALA A 30 -20.00 -4.10 -22.76
CA ALA A 30 -20.77 -5.22 -22.19
C ALA A 30 -19.87 -6.20 -21.40
N GLU A 31 -18.56 -5.95 -21.35
CA GLU A 31 -17.63 -6.74 -20.55
C GLU A 31 -17.94 -6.62 -19.06
N LYS A 32 -17.91 -7.75 -18.37
CA LYS A 32 -18.14 -7.80 -16.93
C LYS A 32 -17.00 -7.07 -16.22
N PRO A 33 -17.26 -6.03 -15.40
CA PRO A 33 -16.24 -5.43 -14.57
C PRO A 33 -15.76 -6.42 -13.50
N SER A 34 -14.47 -6.38 -13.18
CA SER A 34 -13.94 -6.94 -11.93
C SER A 34 -14.19 -5.99 -10.77
N ASP A 35 -14.09 -6.50 -9.54
CA ASP A 35 -14.21 -5.69 -8.34
C ASP A 35 -13.19 -4.54 -8.36
N GLY A 36 -13.66 -3.33 -8.08
CA GLY A 36 -12.83 -2.12 -8.08
C GLY A 36 -12.46 -1.56 -9.46
N ALA A 37 -12.96 -2.15 -10.56
CA ALA A 37 -12.78 -1.59 -11.89
C ALA A 37 -13.54 -0.26 -12.04
N VAL A 38 -12.94 0.67 -12.79
CA VAL A 38 -13.56 1.96 -13.12
C VAL A 38 -13.77 2.08 -14.63
N PRO A 39 -14.81 2.81 -15.06
CA PRO A 39 -15.01 3.06 -16.49
C PRO A 39 -13.96 4.03 -17.01
N VAL A 40 -13.20 3.59 -18.01
CA VAL A 40 -12.20 4.41 -18.71
C VAL A 40 -12.55 4.47 -20.19
N TRP A 41 -12.37 5.63 -20.81
CA TRP A 41 -12.66 5.79 -22.24
C TRP A 41 -11.61 5.05 -23.08
N SER A 42 -12.06 4.09 -23.89
CA SER A 42 -11.23 3.38 -24.85
C SER A 42 -11.38 3.99 -26.24
N ALA A 43 -10.32 4.60 -26.74
CA ALA A 43 -10.30 5.16 -28.09
C ALA A 43 -10.43 4.08 -29.18
N ALA A 44 -9.87 2.88 -28.93
CA ALA A 44 -9.93 1.75 -29.86
C ALA A 44 -11.34 1.14 -29.94
N GLY A 45 -12.00 0.98 -28.79
CA GLY A 45 -13.37 0.46 -28.72
C GLY A 45 -14.47 1.50 -28.95
N ALA A 46 -14.13 2.78 -28.94
CA ALA A 46 -15.04 3.92 -28.95
C ALA A 46 -16.19 3.80 -27.92
N LYS A 47 -15.86 3.24 -26.74
CA LYS A 47 -16.78 2.92 -25.65
C LYS A 47 -16.07 3.07 -24.30
N TRP A 48 -16.84 3.20 -23.23
CA TRP A 48 -16.31 3.17 -21.86
C TRP A 48 -16.07 1.71 -21.46
N GLU A 49 -14.82 1.35 -21.17
CA GLU A 49 -14.42 -0.02 -20.82
C GLU A 49 -14.08 -0.10 -19.32
N PRO A 50 -14.44 -1.19 -18.64
CA PRO A 50 -13.99 -1.40 -17.28
C PRO A 50 -12.48 -1.64 -17.26
N GLN A 51 -11.74 -0.86 -16.49
CA GLN A 51 -10.31 -1.07 -16.27
C GLN A 51 -10.01 -1.19 -14.78
N THR A 52 -9.20 -2.20 -14.44
CA THR A 52 -8.63 -2.34 -13.11
C THR A 52 -7.59 -1.25 -12.90
N ARG A 53 -7.64 -0.60 -11.74
CA ARG A 53 -6.66 0.42 -11.37
C ARG A 53 -5.29 -0.22 -11.12
N PRO A 54 -4.20 0.42 -11.58
CA PRO A 54 -2.87 -0.11 -11.36
C PRO A 54 -2.47 -0.01 -9.88
N THR A 55 -1.75 -1.02 -9.39
CA THR A 55 -0.97 -0.93 -8.16
C THR A 55 0.44 -0.48 -8.53
N ARG A 56 0.95 0.56 -7.86
CA ARG A 56 2.31 1.09 -8.08
C ARG A 56 3.15 0.91 -6.82
N LYS A 57 4.48 0.84 -7.02
CA LYS A 57 5.48 0.76 -5.97
C LYS A 57 6.28 2.06 -5.93
N MET A 58 6.48 2.63 -4.75
CA MET A 58 7.30 3.81 -4.53
C MET A 58 8.36 3.51 -3.46
N PRO A 59 9.67 3.53 -3.79
CA PRO A 59 10.73 3.37 -2.81
C PRO A 59 10.64 4.41 -1.70
N MET A 60 10.88 4.00 -0.45
CA MET A 60 11.00 4.93 0.67
C MET A 60 12.45 5.35 0.86
N SER A 61 12.68 6.62 1.22
CA SER A 61 13.99 7.14 1.57
C SER A 61 14.34 6.75 3.00
N ILE A 62 15.56 6.27 3.23
CA ILE A 62 16.05 5.94 4.57
C ILE A 62 16.53 7.22 5.27
N LEU A 63 15.93 7.55 6.40
CA LEU A 63 16.27 8.72 7.23
C LEU A 63 17.26 8.39 8.35
N SER A 64 17.16 7.18 8.92
CA SER A 64 18.15 6.67 9.89
C SER A 64 18.24 5.16 9.84
N THR A 65 19.45 4.63 10.04
CA THR A 65 19.72 3.19 10.02
C THR A 65 20.01 2.65 11.43
N PRO A 66 19.63 1.39 11.71
CA PRO A 66 19.81 0.76 13.02
C PRO A 66 21.28 0.54 13.38
N SER A 67 22.08 0.08 12.41
CA SER A 67 23.53 -0.05 12.47
C SER A 67 24.07 -0.31 11.07
N HIS A 68 25.38 -0.09 10.87
CA HIS A 68 26.11 -0.60 9.71
C HIS A 68 27.08 -1.68 10.21
N GLY A 69 26.92 -2.91 9.73
CA GLY A 69 27.96 -3.93 9.90
C GLY A 69 29.18 -3.60 9.03
N ALA A 70 30.22 -4.45 9.09
CA ALA A 70 31.38 -4.34 8.20
C ALA A 70 31.01 -4.41 6.71
N ASP A 71 29.85 -5.01 6.39
CA ASP A 71 29.41 -5.32 5.03
C ASP A 71 28.57 -4.21 4.37
N ALA A 72 28.54 -3.00 4.95
CA ALA A 72 27.77 -1.84 4.45
C ALA A 72 26.25 -2.02 4.31
N ASN A 73 25.70 -3.18 4.69
CA ASN A 73 24.27 -3.47 4.64
C ASN A 73 23.52 -2.87 5.83
N ILE A 74 22.29 -2.42 5.57
CA ILE A 74 21.35 -2.02 6.62
C ILE A 74 20.94 -3.28 7.39
N SER A 75 21.17 -3.29 8.69
CA SER A 75 20.91 -4.48 9.49
C SER A 75 20.59 -4.20 10.95
N PHE A 76 19.76 -5.06 11.54
CA PHE A 76 19.50 -5.12 12.97
C PHE A 76 20.43 -6.17 13.61
N PRO A 77 21.44 -5.75 14.40
CA PRO A 77 22.35 -6.68 15.05
C PRO A 77 21.65 -7.59 16.03
N ASP A 78 22.29 -8.72 16.32
CA ASP A 78 21.89 -9.62 17.40
C ASP A 78 21.85 -8.89 18.76
N GLY A 79 20.85 -9.22 19.58
CA GLY A 79 20.63 -8.63 20.91
C GLY A 79 20.35 -7.11 20.93
N SER A 80 20.33 -6.44 19.78
CA SER A 80 20.26 -4.98 19.71
C SER A 80 18.83 -4.46 19.72
N THR A 81 18.63 -3.32 20.40
CA THR A 81 17.39 -2.54 20.33
C THR A 81 17.59 -1.29 19.48
N THR A 82 17.57 -1.45 18.16
CA THR A 82 17.83 -0.39 17.18
C THR A 82 16.66 -0.20 16.21
N ARG A 83 16.65 0.92 15.49
CA ARG A 83 15.54 1.30 14.59
C ARG A 83 16.02 1.60 13.17
N LEU A 84 15.22 1.19 12.19
CA LEU A 84 15.24 1.69 10.82
C LEU A 84 14.11 2.69 10.66
N HIS A 85 14.42 3.87 10.10
CA HIS A 85 13.44 4.92 9.86
C HIS A 85 13.44 5.27 8.38
N SER A 86 12.28 5.13 7.75
CA SER A 86 12.08 5.39 6.34
C SER A 86 10.93 6.37 6.13
N ALA A 87 10.96 7.13 5.05
CA ALA A 87 9.90 8.08 4.72
C ALA A 87 9.64 8.16 3.20
N ALA A 88 8.42 8.49 2.82
CA ALA A 88 8.04 8.84 1.45
C ALA A 88 6.90 9.87 1.48
N PRO A 89 6.85 10.81 0.52
CA PRO A 89 5.65 11.62 0.34
C PRO A 89 4.48 10.73 -0.09
N VAL A 90 3.25 11.13 0.25
CA VAL A 90 2.05 10.54 -0.33
C VAL A 90 2.12 10.74 -1.86
N PRO A 91 2.05 9.65 -2.67
CA PRO A 91 2.17 9.75 -4.11
C PRO A 91 1.11 10.69 -4.70
N SER A 92 1.50 11.56 -5.64
CA SER A 92 0.56 12.52 -6.25
C SER A 92 -0.52 11.86 -7.12
N ASP A 93 -0.26 10.64 -7.56
CA ASP A 93 -1.16 9.79 -8.33
C ASP A 93 -1.89 8.75 -7.47
N TRP A 94 -1.71 8.75 -6.14
CA TRP A 94 -2.50 7.93 -5.23
C TRP A 94 -3.97 8.36 -5.25
N ILE A 95 -4.87 7.37 -5.18
CA ILE A 95 -6.30 7.61 -5.10
C ILE A 95 -6.69 7.77 -3.65
N SER A 96 -7.04 9.00 -3.27
CA SER A 96 -7.48 9.34 -1.91
C SER A 96 -8.55 8.37 -1.39
N GLY A 97 -8.38 7.90 -0.15
CA GLY A 97 -9.26 6.95 0.50
C GLY A 97 -8.97 5.48 0.20
N THR A 98 -8.03 5.16 -0.71
CA THR A 98 -7.54 3.78 -0.89
C THR A 98 -6.37 3.51 0.05
N ASP A 99 -6.26 2.28 0.54
CA ASP A 99 -5.19 1.88 1.44
C ASP A 99 -3.82 1.98 0.77
N LEU A 100 -2.81 2.19 1.63
CA LEU A 100 -1.41 2.12 1.24
C LEU A 100 -0.72 1.05 2.07
N THR A 101 0.14 0.26 1.42
CA THR A 101 0.84 -0.83 2.07
C THR A 101 2.33 -0.49 2.16
N LEU A 102 2.84 -0.35 3.38
CA LEU A 102 4.25 -0.25 3.67
C LEU A 102 4.87 -1.64 3.65
N ILE A 103 5.97 -1.81 2.93
CA ILE A 103 6.61 -3.10 2.73
C ILE A 103 8.10 -3.00 2.98
N ALA A 104 8.64 -3.94 3.77
CA ALA A 104 10.06 -4.16 3.93
C ALA A 104 10.41 -5.61 3.58
N HIS A 105 11.52 -5.79 2.87
CA HIS A 105 12.13 -7.09 2.66
C HIS A 105 13.28 -7.29 3.64
N VAL A 106 13.25 -8.42 4.34
CA VAL A 106 14.30 -8.79 5.30
C VAL A 106 14.72 -10.24 5.12
N HIS A 107 15.96 -10.54 5.47
CA HIS A 107 16.48 -11.91 5.48
C HIS A 107 17.53 -12.09 6.59
N LYS A 108 17.89 -13.35 6.85
CA LYS A 108 19.01 -13.74 7.71
C LYS A 108 19.77 -14.90 7.08
N ALA A 109 20.98 -15.17 7.56
CA ALA A 109 21.84 -16.19 6.96
C ALA A 109 21.78 -17.56 7.65
N GLY A 110 21.39 -17.61 8.93
CA GLY A 110 21.46 -18.82 9.74
C GLY A 110 20.40 -19.87 9.39
N ALA A 111 20.66 -21.08 9.87
CA ALA A 111 19.98 -22.30 9.43
C ALA A 111 18.73 -22.68 10.27
N SER A 112 18.39 -21.89 11.29
CA SER A 112 17.22 -22.13 12.15
C SER A 112 16.05 -21.23 11.78
N VAL A 113 14.82 -21.66 12.07
CA VAL A 113 13.67 -20.74 12.05
C VAL A 113 13.64 -19.99 13.38
N GLU A 114 13.52 -18.67 13.34
CA GLU A 114 13.59 -17.82 14.52
C GLU A 114 12.57 -16.69 14.44
N VAL A 115 12.28 -16.06 15.58
CA VAL A 115 11.35 -14.92 15.66
C VAL A 115 12.16 -13.66 15.97
N ALA A 116 12.06 -12.67 15.09
CA ALA A 116 12.52 -11.32 15.41
C ALA A 116 11.38 -10.58 16.12
N VAL A 117 11.60 -10.04 17.32
CA VAL A 117 10.58 -9.20 17.96
C VAL A 117 10.76 -7.78 17.45
N MET A 118 9.79 -7.27 16.70
CA MET A 118 9.83 -5.91 16.18
C MET A 118 8.64 -5.10 16.65
N LEU A 119 8.84 -3.79 16.70
CA LEU A 119 7.79 -2.80 16.84
C LEU A 119 7.75 -1.99 15.54
N SER A 120 6.53 -1.72 15.08
CA SER A 120 6.27 -0.80 13.99
C SER A 120 5.64 0.48 14.54
N TYR A 121 6.06 1.61 13.95
CA TYR A 121 5.50 2.93 14.22
C TYR A 121 5.25 3.61 12.89
N ILE A 122 4.09 4.21 12.72
CA ILE A 122 3.67 4.85 11.48
C ILE A 122 3.18 6.25 11.80
N ALA A 123 3.61 7.20 10.99
CA ALA A 123 3.14 8.56 11.02
C ALA A 123 2.79 9.05 9.62
N ALA A 124 1.85 9.99 9.54
CA ALA A 124 1.63 10.83 8.36
C ALA A 124 1.54 12.28 8.81
N GLN A 125 2.31 13.15 8.14
CA GLN A 125 2.50 14.52 8.61
C GLN A 125 2.51 15.53 7.48
N SER A 126 1.87 16.67 7.72
CA SER A 126 1.99 17.82 6.84
C SER A 126 3.28 18.58 7.09
N THR A 127 3.73 19.34 6.10
CA THR A 127 4.94 20.15 6.23
C THR A 127 4.78 21.18 7.35
N GLY A 128 5.71 21.19 8.31
CA GLY A 128 5.74 22.14 9.42
C GLY A 128 5.01 21.68 10.69
N GLU A 129 4.41 20.49 10.68
CA GLU A 129 3.82 19.90 11.88
C GLU A 129 4.89 19.32 12.82
N ALA A 130 4.55 19.24 14.10
CA ALA A 130 5.40 18.57 15.08
C ALA A 130 5.31 17.05 14.88
N PHE A 131 6.48 16.40 14.87
CA PHE A 131 6.55 14.97 14.63
C PHE A 131 5.83 14.16 15.72
N SER A 132 4.90 13.29 15.31
CA SER A 132 4.22 12.31 16.17
C SER A 132 3.86 11.03 15.41
N TYR A 133 3.87 9.89 16.10
CA TYR A 133 3.38 8.60 15.58
C TYR A 133 1.85 8.54 15.70
N ASN A 134 1.16 9.27 14.81
CA ASN A 134 -0.27 9.50 14.86
C ASN A 134 -1.13 8.37 14.26
N ILE A 135 -0.56 7.48 13.43
CA ILE A 135 -1.28 6.36 12.83
C ILE A 135 -1.07 5.09 13.65
N GLU A 136 0.18 4.73 13.91
CA GLU A 136 0.53 3.52 14.65
C GLU A 136 1.65 3.82 15.64
N ASN A 137 1.44 3.50 16.92
CA ASN A 137 2.43 3.70 17.97
C ASN A 137 2.82 2.37 18.61
N ALA A 138 4.03 1.90 18.32
CA ALA A 138 4.64 0.71 18.92
C ALA A 138 3.82 -0.58 18.75
N ALA A 139 3.20 -0.79 17.59
CA ALA A 139 2.46 -2.03 17.36
C ALA A 139 3.43 -3.21 17.19
N SER A 140 3.15 -4.32 17.84
CA SER A 140 3.96 -5.54 17.73
C SER A 140 4.00 -6.05 16.29
N PHE A 141 5.15 -6.53 15.88
CA PHE A 141 5.37 -7.05 14.53
C PHE A 141 6.47 -8.11 14.57
N ASN A 142 6.10 -9.34 14.89
CA ASN A 142 7.08 -10.39 15.20
C ASN A 142 7.12 -11.42 14.06
N PRO A 143 7.85 -11.16 12.96
CA PRO A 143 7.91 -12.11 11.86
C PRO A 143 8.66 -13.38 12.26
N ASN A 144 8.13 -14.52 11.81
CA ASN A 144 8.87 -15.77 11.76
C ASN A 144 9.86 -15.69 10.60
N ILE A 145 11.16 -15.61 10.90
CA ILE A 145 12.21 -15.61 9.89
C ILE A 145 12.57 -17.06 9.58
N PRO A 146 12.36 -17.54 8.34
CA PRO A 146 12.70 -18.90 7.95
C PRO A 146 14.22 -19.14 8.03
N ALA A 147 14.58 -20.42 8.04
CA ALA A 147 15.97 -20.83 7.88
C ALA A 147 16.49 -20.43 6.48
N SER A 148 17.80 -20.18 6.39
CA SER A 148 18.54 -19.81 5.18
C SER A 148 18.11 -18.46 4.56
N ASN A 149 18.93 -17.89 3.66
CA ASN A 149 18.80 -16.55 3.01
C ASN A 149 17.52 -16.34 2.18
N VAL A 150 16.36 -16.67 2.74
CA VAL A 150 15.05 -16.48 2.18
C VAL A 150 14.58 -15.10 2.60
N VAL A 151 14.34 -14.26 1.61
CA VAL A 151 13.73 -12.95 1.81
C VAL A 151 12.28 -13.15 2.20
N ILE A 152 11.88 -12.53 3.31
CA ILE A 152 10.49 -12.45 3.72
C ILE A 152 9.95 -11.03 3.56
N THR A 153 8.65 -10.95 3.39
CA THR A 153 7.93 -9.69 3.26
C THR A 153 7.28 -9.31 4.58
N MET A 154 7.65 -8.13 5.06
CA MET A 154 7.06 -7.48 6.22
C MET A 154 6.12 -6.38 5.72
N GLU A 155 4.81 -6.54 5.95
CA GLU A 155 3.78 -5.61 5.48
C GLU A 155 3.04 -4.90 6.62
N ARG A 156 2.68 -3.65 6.36
CA ARG A 156 1.79 -2.82 7.19
C ARG A 156 0.84 -2.04 6.31
N THR A 157 -0.44 -2.03 6.65
CA THR A 157 -1.46 -1.28 5.90
C THR A 157 -1.82 -0.01 6.65
N ILE A 158 -1.75 1.11 5.94
CA ILE A 158 -2.31 2.40 6.34
C ILE A 158 -3.68 2.50 5.69
N THR A 159 -4.72 2.74 6.49
CA THR A 159 -6.06 2.97 5.93
C THR A 159 -6.07 4.29 5.19
N GLY A 160 -6.65 4.33 3.99
CA GLY A 160 -6.61 5.52 3.14
C GLY A 160 -7.26 6.78 3.73
N THR A 161 -8.01 6.66 4.84
CA THR A 161 -8.59 7.77 5.60
C THR A 161 -7.63 8.41 6.60
N ASP A 162 -6.52 7.75 6.89
CA ASP A 162 -5.53 8.19 7.89
C ASP A 162 -4.43 9.06 7.26
N VAL A 163 -4.50 9.29 5.95
CA VAL A 163 -3.54 10.06 5.17
C VAL A 163 -4.23 11.04 4.22
N SER A 164 -3.55 12.15 3.95
CA SER A 164 -3.99 13.20 3.03
C SER A 164 -2.95 13.47 1.95
N ALA A 165 -3.41 13.94 0.78
CA ALA A 165 -2.52 14.36 -0.28
C ALA A 165 -1.58 15.49 0.19
N GLY A 166 -0.28 15.35 -0.10
CA GLY A 166 0.74 16.31 0.32
C GLY A 166 1.41 16.02 1.67
N GLU A 167 0.94 15.01 2.41
CA GLU A 167 1.62 14.54 3.62
C GLU A 167 2.87 13.71 3.29
N TYR A 168 3.71 13.55 4.30
CA TYR A 168 4.82 12.61 4.32
C TYR A 168 4.49 11.44 5.23
N ILE A 169 4.58 10.23 4.68
CA ILE A 169 4.44 8.99 5.44
C ILE A 169 5.81 8.61 5.98
N GLU A 170 5.86 8.30 7.26
CA GLU A 170 7.05 7.80 7.93
C GLU A 170 6.77 6.45 8.56
N TRP A 171 7.72 5.53 8.38
CA TRP A 171 7.67 4.20 8.95
C TRP A 171 8.94 3.89 9.71
N VAL A 172 8.78 3.49 10.97
CA VAL A 172 9.88 3.07 11.83
C VAL A 172 9.70 1.62 12.20
N LEU A 173 10.69 0.81 11.87
CA LEU A 173 10.83 -0.56 12.34
C LEU A 173 11.89 -0.59 13.44
N ARG A 174 11.55 -1.12 14.60
CA ARG A 174 12.48 -1.24 15.73
C ARG A 174 12.54 -2.67 16.23
N ARG A 175 13.72 -3.28 16.16
CA ARG A 175 13.97 -4.57 16.80
C ARG A 175 14.02 -4.41 18.32
N GLN A 176 13.52 -5.40 19.05
CA GLN A 176 13.62 -5.52 20.50
C GLN A 176 14.52 -6.70 20.87
N GLY A 177 15.81 -6.64 20.50
CA GLY A 177 16.75 -7.77 20.71
C GLY A 177 16.98 -8.17 22.17
N ASN A 178 16.61 -7.31 23.13
CA ASN A 178 16.64 -7.63 24.56
C ASN A 178 15.36 -8.33 25.08
N SER A 179 14.36 -8.52 24.22
CA SER A 179 13.13 -9.21 24.58
C SER A 179 13.40 -10.70 24.75
N GLY A 180 12.90 -11.31 25.84
CA GLY A 180 12.96 -12.77 26.00
C GLY A 180 12.15 -13.56 24.96
N ALA A 181 11.33 -12.87 24.15
CA ALA A 181 10.61 -13.44 23.02
C ALA A 181 11.34 -13.28 21.67
N ASP A 182 12.43 -12.50 21.61
CA ASP A 182 13.29 -12.41 20.42
C ASP A 182 14.19 -13.63 20.43
N THR A 183 13.90 -14.58 19.54
CA THR A 183 14.68 -15.82 19.43
C THR A 183 15.67 -15.77 18.28
N LEU A 184 15.80 -14.62 17.59
CA LEU A 184 16.72 -14.44 16.49
C LEU A 184 18.12 -14.17 17.06
N ASN A 185 19.01 -15.15 17.06
CA ASN A 185 20.35 -14.98 17.66
C ASN A 185 21.42 -14.58 16.62
N GLU A 186 21.02 -13.77 15.64
CA GLU A 186 21.87 -13.33 14.53
C GLU A 186 21.43 -11.97 13.96
N VAL A 187 22.11 -11.53 12.91
CA VAL A 187 21.85 -10.27 12.21
C VAL A 187 20.65 -10.43 11.27
N LEU A 188 19.68 -9.53 11.38
CA LEU A 188 18.60 -9.38 10.40
C LEU A 188 18.98 -8.31 9.39
N PHE A 189 19.10 -8.68 8.12
CA PHE A 189 19.39 -7.75 7.04
C PHE A 189 18.11 -7.17 6.45
N VAL A 190 18.19 -5.94 5.95
CA VAL A 190 17.10 -5.26 5.26
C VAL A 190 17.51 -5.00 3.82
N ASP A 191 16.78 -5.58 2.86
CA ASP A 191 17.09 -5.47 1.43
C ASP A 191 16.45 -4.25 0.80
N SER A 192 15.20 -3.96 1.16
CA SER A 192 14.43 -2.86 0.55
C SER A 192 13.25 -2.44 1.42
N VAL A 193 12.83 -1.19 1.24
CA VAL A 193 11.64 -0.60 1.87
C VAL A 193 10.90 0.24 0.84
N TRP A 194 9.61 0.01 0.66
CA TRP A 194 8.77 0.76 -0.28
C TRP A 194 7.31 0.82 0.18
N LEU A 195 6.54 1.66 -0.51
CA LEU A 195 5.11 1.82 -0.39
C LEU A 195 4.43 1.24 -1.64
N GLU A 196 3.38 0.46 -1.45
CA GLU A 196 2.43 0.05 -2.49
C GLU A 196 1.12 0.80 -2.36
N TYR A 197 0.54 1.22 -3.48
CA TYR A 197 -0.69 2.02 -3.47
C TYR A 197 -1.49 1.83 -4.76
N THR A 198 -2.80 2.09 -4.66
CA THR A 198 -3.67 2.17 -5.83
C THR A 198 -3.51 3.53 -6.50
N ALA A 199 -3.15 3.55 -7.78
CA ALA A 199 -2.86 4.76 -8.51
C ALA A 199 -3.92 5.09 -9.58
N PHE A 200 -3.98 6.36 -9.97
CA PHE A 200 -4.63 6.77 -11.21
C PHE A 200 -3.86 6.22 -12.44
N PHE A 201 -4.55 6.17 -13.58
CA PHE A 201 -3.97 5.75 -14.86
C PHE A 201 -2.90 6.75 -15.33
#